data_AF-A0A8J8K1R4-F1
#
_entry.id   AF-A0A8J8K1R4-F1
#
_cell.length_a   1.000
_cell.length_b   1.000
_cell.length_c   1.000
_cell.angle_alpha   90.00
_cell.angle_beta   90.00
_cell.angle_gamma   90.00
#
_symmetry.space_group_name_H-M   'P 1'
#
loop_
_entity.id
_entity.type
_entity.pdbx_description
1 polymer ?
#
loop_
_entity_poly.entity_id
_entity_poly.type
_entity_poly.pdbx_seq_one_letter_code
_entity_poly.pdbx_strand_id
1 'polypeptide(L)'
;MSEVTRDDFDDIKDGIISSLVDSELEDQTRFTSSLERMEERVQECIDEIIVILQDYIPKEILIQAVTQFESIQLLLITDKINRKKHFTKNQIVTIFLAILDNVLSLIYENIASFHFKLLRKNMRGLSNGKSFSYNNMKKIQIELIQSESITKIRKIGYTLKLKDSYCQIISNMMSVYPQYKNQLSEIEVAGYDLIHSRAIPKLEVTKSAVVVIASLLPVYFKKKEEKQNLWKYIEEIVDEDEDQLKRKIYRFRSNLRKMENVDLFSYKNEL
;
A
#
# COMPACT_ATOMS: atom_id res chain seq x y z
N MET A 1 8.36 -8.00 19.27
CA MET A 1 8.99 -7.65 17.99
C MET A 1 10.48 -7.67 18.26
N SER A 2 11.20 -8.65 17.72
CA SER A 2 12.66 -8.69 17.76
C SER A 2 13.17 -7.96 16.52
N GLU A 3 13.91 -6.87 16.71
CA GLU A 3 14.72 -6.27 15.65
C GLU A 3 15.78 -7.29 15.27
N VAL A 4 15.74 -7.75 14.02
CA VAL A 4 16.83 -8.54 13.42
C VAL A 4 17.93 -7.53 13.10
N THR A 5 19.03 -7.57 13.84
CA THR A 5 20.19 -6.71 13.59
C THR A 5 21.05 -7.29 12.46
N ARG A 6 21.97 -6.49 11.91
CA ARG A 6 22.90 -6.93 10.86
C ARG A 6 23.69 -8.19 11.23
N ASP A 7 24.01 -8.35 12.52
CA ASP A 7 24.73 -9.51 13.04
C ASP A 7 23.88 -10.80 12.95
N ASP A 8 22.56 -10.70 13.13
CA ASP A 8 21.65 -11.85 12.97
C ASP A 8 21.58 -12.32 11.49
N PHE A 9 21.88 -11.45 10.54
CA PHE A 9 21.86 -11.76 9.11
C PHE A 9 23.08 -12.57 8.67
N ASP A 10 24.25 -12.28 9.25
CA ASP A 10 25.49 -13.02 8.99
C ASP A 10 25.45 -14.43 9.63
N ASP A 11 24.88 -14.55 10.83
CA ASP A 11 24.68 -15.86 11.50
C ASP A 11 23.68 -16.75 10.74
N ILE A 12 22.61 -16.17 10.19
CA ILE A 12 21.66 -16.88 9.32
C ILE A 12 22.34 -17.31 8.01
N LYS A 13 23.22 -16.46 7.45
CA LYS A 13 23.98 -16.74 6.24
C LYS A 13 24.93 -17.93 6.44
N ASP A 14 25.69 -17.96 7.53
CA ASP A 14 26.59 -19.05 7.87
C ASP A 14 25.83 -20.35 8.22
N GLY A 15 24.67 -20.24 8.85
CA GLY A 15 23.77 -21.38 9.11
C GLY A 15 23.19 -22.00 7.83
N ILE A 16 22.83 -21.18 6.83
CA ILE A 16 22.35 -21.66 5.52
C ILE A 16 23.49 -22.27 4.71
N ILE A 17 24.69 -21.67 4.73
CA ILE A 17 25.86 -22.17 4.02
C ILE A 17 26.33 -23.52 4.60
N SER A 18 26.33 -23.68 5.94
CA SER A 18 26.77 -24.92 6.58
C SER A 18 25.76 -26.06 6.46
N SER A 19 24.46 -25.77 6.39
CA SER A 19 23.40 -26.80 6.33
C SER A 19 23.11 -27.33 4.92
N LEU A 20 23.64 -26.70 3.86
CA LEU A 20 23.33 -27.05 2.47
C LEU A 20 24.47 -27.77 1.72
N VAL A 21 25.64 -28.01 2.34
CA VAL A 21 26.86 -28.36 1.60
C VAL A 21 27.65 -29.51 2.22
N ASP A 22 27.30 -30.75 1.86
CA ASP A 22 28.19 -31.92 1.93
C ASP A 22 29.03 -32.01 0.62
N SER A 23 29.92 -31.05 0.35
CA SER A 23 30.81 -31.10 -0.82
C SER A 23 32.19 -30.45 -0.63
N GLU A 24 33.16 -30.91 -1.44
CA GLU A 24 34.59 -30.53 -1.43
C GLU A 24 34.84 -29.01 -1.56
N LEU A 25 35.96 -28.53 -1.00
CA LEU A 25 36.38 -27.12 -0.88
C LEU A 25 36.34 -26.29 -2.20
N GLU A 26 36.56 -26.93 -3.35
CA GLU A 26 36.50 -26.24 -4.66
C GLU A 26 35.06 -25.86 -5.05
N ASP A 27 34.08 -26.69 -4.69
CA ASP A 27 32.67 -26.43 -4.95
C ASP A 27 32.12 -25.32 -4.03
N GLN A 28 32.62 -25.23 -2.80
CA GLN A 28 32.32 -24.13 -1.87
C GLN A 28 32.78 -22.78 -2.43
N THR A 29 34.03 -22.71 -2.92
CA THR A 29 34.60 -21.46 -3.45
C THR A 29 33.87 -20.99 -4.72
N ARG A 30 33.45 -21.93 -5.58
CA ARG A 30 32.63 -21.64 -6.77
C ARG A 30 31.21 -21.20 -6.42
N PHE A 31 30.61 -21.77 -5.38
CA PHE A 31 29.29 -21.39 -4.90
C PHE A 31 29.31 -19.96 -4.36
N THR A 32 30.22 -19.64 -3.44
CA THR A 32 30.32 -18.31 -2.82
C THR A 32 30.56 -17.20 -3.86
N SER A 33 31.50 -17.42 -4.79
CA SER A 33 31.75 -16.45 -5.87
C SER A 33 30.55 -16.28 -6.83
N SER A 34 29.74 -17.32 -7.02
CA SER A 34 28.49 -17.23 -7.80
C SER A 34 27.39 -16.50 -7.05
N LEU A 35 27.32 -16.68 -5.73
CA LEU A 35 26.39 -16.00 -4.83
C LEU A 35 26.64 -14.50 -4.84
N GLU A 36 27.87 -14.06 -4.55
CA GLU A 36 28.25 -12.64 -4.50
C GLU A 36 27.95 -11.92 -5.82
N ARG A 37 28.33 -12.51 -6.96
CA ARG A 37 28.03 -11.95 -8.28
C ARG A 37 26.54 -11.85 -8.57
N MET A 38 25.73 -12.77 -8.04
CA MET A 38 24.29 -12.71 -8.21
C MET A 38 23.65 -11.66 -7.29
N GLU A 39 24.13 -11.53 -6.06
CA GLU A 39 23.70 -10.49 -5.12
C GLU A 39 23.97 -9.10 -5.70
N GLU A 40 25.18 -8.85 -6.20
CA GLU A 40 25.56 -7.58 -6.82
C GLU A 40 24.63 -7.23 -7.99
N ARG A 41 24.41 -8.18 -8.90
CA ARG A 41 23.51 -7.98 -10.06
C ARG A 41 22.05 -7.76 -9.67
N VAL A 42 21.60 -8.39 -8.59
CA VAL A 42 20.26 -8.20 -8.07
C VAL A 42 20.15 -6.79 -7.48
N GLN A 43 21.13 -6.37 -6.67
CA GLN A 43 21.16 -5.04 -6.07
C GLN A 43 21.18 -3.93 -7.13
N GLU A 44 22.07 -4.01 -8.11
CA GLU A 44 22.13 -3.06 -9.23
C GLU A 44 20.77 -2.93 -9.94
N CYS A 45 20.07 -4.05 -10.13
CA CYS A 45 18.76 -4.05 -10.76
C CYS A 45 17.69 -3.41 -9.87
N ILE A 46 17.75 -3.62 -8.55
CA ILE A 46 16.83 -3.00 -7.59
C ILE A 46 17.07 -1.48 -7.53
N ASP A 47 18.33 -1.05 -7.48
CA ASP A 47 18.70 0.36 -7.47
C ASP A 47 18.20 1.08 -8.73
N GLU A 48 18.36 0.45 -9.91
CA GLU A 48 17.78 0.95 -11.16
C GLU A 48 16.25 1.12 -11.06
N ILE A 49 15.53 0.14 -10.48
CA ILE A 49 14.07 0.20 -10.32
C ILE A 49 13.67 1.36 -9.39
N ILE A 50 14.36 1.52 -8.26
CA ILE A 50 14.07 2.57 -7.27
C ILE A 50 14.25 3.94 -7.90
N VAL A 51 15.36 4.17 -8.60
CA VAL A 51 15.63 5.46 -9.27
C VAL A 51 14.52 5.83 -10.26
N ILE A 52 13.92 4.85 -10.92
CA ILE A 52 12.81 5.07 -11.87
C ILE A 52 11.48 5.32 -11.16
N LEU A 53 11.22 4.67 -10.03
CA LEU A 53 9.91 4.71 -9.35
C LEU A 53 9.81 5.76 -8.24
N GLN A 54 10.93 6.29 -7.74
CA GLN A 54 10.97 7.24 -6.62
C GLN A 54 10.18 8.54 -6.84
N ASP A 55 10.00 8.96 -8.08
CA ASP A 55 9.20 10.17 -8.41
C ASP A 55 7.69 9.91 -8.38
N TYR A 56 7.26 8.65 -8.32
CA TYR A 56 5.86 8.24 -8.46
C TYR A 56 5.31 7.46 -7.27
N ILE A 57 6.20 6.90 -6.45
CA ILE A 57 5.85 6.05 -5.32
C ILE A 57 6.49 6.66 -4.06
N PRO A 58 5.75 6.78 -2.94
CA PRO A 58 6.28 7.32 -1.69
C PRO A 58 7.56 6.60 -1.26
N LYS A 59 8.55 7.37 -0.80
CA LYS A 59 9.87 6.87 -0.41
C LYS A 59 9.78 5.80 0.68
N GLU A 60 8.90 5.99 1.65
CA GLU A 60 8.69 5.07 2.77
C GLU A 60 8.19 3.70 2.28
N ILE A 61 7.35 3.69 1.24
CA ILE A 61 6.83 2.47 0.61
C ILE A 61 7.94 1.75 -0.15
N LEU A 62 8.78 2.48 -0.88
CA LEU A 62 9.92 1.91 -1.59
C LEU A 62 10.93 1.27 -0.62
N ILE A 63 11.26 1.96 0.48
CA ILE A 63 12.16 1.42 1.52
C ILE A 63 11.61 0.11 2.08
N GLN A 64 10.31 0.06 2.44
CA GLN A 64 9.70 -1.16 2.96
C GLN A 64 9.71 -2.31 1.95
N ALA A 65 9.48 -2.02 0.66
CA ALA A 65 9.55 -3.02 -0.40
C ALA A 65 10.98 -3.56 -0.59
N VAL A 66 12.00 -2.71 -0.47
CA VAL A 66 13.41 -3.11 -0.51
C VAL A 66 13.76 -4.00 0.66
N THR A 67 13.43 -3.61 1.89
CA THR A 67 13.72 -4.42 3.08
C THR A 67 13.06 -5.80 3.00
N GLN A 68 11.80 -5.89 2.53
CA GLN A 68 11.13 -7.19 2.33
C GLN A 68 11.75 -8.01 1.19
N PHE A 69 12.30 -7.35 0.16
CA PHE A 69 13.00 -8.05 -0.91
C PHE A 69 14.34 -8.60 -0.43
N GLU A 70 15.13 -7.80 0.29
CA GLU A 70 16.42 -8.19 0.87
C GLU A 70 16.27 -9.38 1.82
N SER A 71 15.21 -9.40 2.65
CA SER A 71 14.95 -10.51 3.58
C SER A 71 14.68 -11.86 2.88
N ILE A 72 14.29 -11.85 1.61
CA ILE A 72 14.05 -13.08 0.82
C ILE A 72 15.10 -13.30 -0.27
N GLN A 73 15.96 -12.32 -0.55
CA GLN A 73 16.90 -12.34 -1.66
C GLN A 73 17.87 -13.51 -1.58
N LEU A 74 18.46 -13.75 -0.41
CA LEU A 74 19.45 -14.81 -0.22
C LEU A 74 18.84 -16.19 -0.51
N LEU A 75 17.64 -16.45 0.01
CA LEU A 75 16.86 -17.67 -0.23
C LEU A 75 16.56 -17.87 -1.73
N LEU A 76 16.12 -16.81 -2.39
CA LEU A 76 15.81 -16.83 -3.82
C LEU A 76 17.04 -17.09 -4.68
N ILE A 77 18.17 -16.45 -4.38
CA ILE A 77 19.43 -16.63 -5.11
C ILE A 77 19.96 -18.05 -4.91
N THR A 78 19.94 -18.54 -3.68
CA THR A 78 20.41 -19.89 -3.31
C THR A 78 19.64 -20.97 -4.07
N ASP A 79 18.30 -20.88 -4.13
CA ASP A 79 17.49 -21.81 -4.92
C ASP A 79 17.85 -21.80 -6.41
N LYS A 80 18.21 -20.63 -6.98
CA LYS A 80 18.63 -20.52 -8.38
C LYS A 80 20.00 -21.16 -8.62
N ILE A 81 20.97 -20.90 -7.75
CA ILE A 81 22.33 -21.45 -7.86
C ILE A 81 22.27 -22.97 -7.75
N ASN A 82 21.53 -23.51 -6.79
CA ASN A 82 21.34 -24.95 -6.60
C ASN A 82 20.71 -25.62 -7.84
N ARG A 83 19.87 -24.90 -8.58
CA ARG A 83 19.28 -25.36 -9.84
C ARG A 83 20.13 -25.06 -11.07
N LYS A 84 21.36 -24.55 -10.91
CA LYS A 84 22.27 -24.11 -11.99
C LYS A 84 21.62 -23.08 -12.93
N LYS A 85 20.85 -22.14 -12.38
CA LYS A 85 20.12 -21.08 -13.10
C LYS A 85 20.53 -19.70 -12.61
N HIS A 86 20.25 -18.67 -13.41
CA HIS A 86 20.49 -17.27 -13.06
C HIS A 86 19.18 -16.47 -12.96
N PHE A 87 19.21 -15.39 -12.18
CA PHE A 87 18.17 -14.39 -12.19
C PHE A 87 18.26 -13.53 -13.46
N THR A 88 17.14 -13.46 -14.18
CA THR A 88 16.98 -12.46 -15.25
C THR A 88 16.47 -11.16 -14.65
N LYS A 89 16.83 -10.00 -15.22
CA LYS A 89 16.27 -8.68 -14.81
C LYS A 89 14.74 -8.71 -14.77
N ASN A 90 14.08 -9.40 -15.70
CA ASN A 90 12.63 -9.60 -15.70
C ASN A 90 12.10 -10.28 -14.43
N GLN A 91 12.78 -11.32 -13.94
CA GLN A 91 12.37 -12.03 -12.73
C GLN A 91 12.55 -11.15 -11.50
N ILE A 92 13.69 -10.45 -11.40
CA ILE A 92 13.97 -9.51 -10.30
C ILE A 92 12.87 -8.45 -10.25
N VAL A 93 12.60 -7.78 -11.38
CA VAL A 93 11.54 -6.76 -11.49
C VAL A 93 10.19 -7.34 -11.12
N THR A 94 9.82 -8.53 -11.61
CA THR A 94 8.50 -9.11 -11.34
C THR A 94 8.31 -9.43 -9.86
N ILE A 95 9.33 -9.98 -9.21
CA ILE A 95 9.30 -10.29 -7.78
C ILE A 95 9.24 -9.01 -6.96
N PHE A 96 10.10 -8.03 -7.27
CA PHE A 96 10.09 -6.75 -6.58
C PHE A 96 8.74 -6.03 -6.72
N LEU A 97 8.15 -5.98 -7.91
CA LEU A 97 6.82 -5.40 -8.13
C LEU A 97 5.72 -6.16 -7.37
N ALA A 98 5.84 -7.48 -7.20
CA ALA A 98 4.89 -8.28 -6.42
C ALA A 98 4.92 -7.90 -4.93
N ILE A 99 6.11 -7.68 -4.37
CA ILE A 99 6.30 -7.20 -3.01
C ILE A 99 5.81 -5.77 -2.88
N LEU A 100 6.24 -4.89 -3.78
CA LEU A 100 5.85 -3.49 -3.81
C LEU A 100 4.32 -3.32 -3.86
N ASP A 101 3.63 -4.11 -4.69
CA ASP A 101 2.16 -4.09 -4.76
C ASP A 101 1.50 -4.59 -3.46
N ASN A 102 2.13 -5.52 -2.74
CA ASN A 102 1.68 -5.95 -1.42
C ASN A 102 1.86 -4.81 -0.40
N VAL A 103 2.98 -4.09 -0.43
CA VAL A 103 3.25 -2.93 0.44
C VAL A 103 2.32 -1.75 0.10
N LEU A 104 2.08 -1.46 -1.17
CA LEU A 104 1.14 -0.42 -1.62
C LEU A 104 -0.30 -0.67 -1.12
N SER A 105 -0.65 -1.91 -0.80
CA SER A 105 -1.93 -2.23 -0.15
C SER A 105 -2.10 -1.55 1.22
N LEU A 106 -1.03 -1.06 1.85
CA LEU A 106 -1.08 -0.22 3.06
C LEU A 106 -1.75 1.14 2.82
N ILE A 107 -1.58 1.70 1.62
CA ILE A 107 -2.09 3.03 1.23
C ILE A 107 -3.16 2.95 0.14
N TYR A 108 -3.60 1.74 -0.21
CA TYR A 108 -4.69 1.48 -1.16
C TYR A 108 -4.39 1.85 -2.60
N GLU A 109 -3.11 2.06 -2.87
CA GLU A 109 -2.61 2.21 -4.21
C GLU A 109 -2.35 0.84 -4.82
N ASN A 110 -2.37 0.79 -6.15
CA ASN A 110 -1.95 -0.39 -6.88
C ASN A 110 -0.91 0.05 -7.90
N ILE A 111 -0.05 -0.87 -8.30
CA ILE A 111 0.87 -0.60 -9.40
C ILE A 111 0.05 -0.42 -10.68
N ALA A 112 -0.04 0.82 -11.15
CA ALA A 112 -0.72 1.17 -12.38
C ALA A 112 0.10 0.80 -13.64
N SER A 113 -0.59 0.64 -14.78
CA SER A 113 0.01 0.26 -16.07
C SER A 113 1.17 1.17 -16.49
N PHE A 114 1.15 2.45 -16.12
CA PHE A 114 2.21 3.39 -16.49
C PHE A 114 3.55 3.06 -15.82
N HIS A 115 3.58 2.53 -14.59
CA HIS A 115 4.82 2.10 -13.92
C HIS A 115 5.53 1.00 -14.72
N PHE A 116 4.77 0.04 -15.26
CA PHE A 116 5.31 -1.00 -16.14
C PHE A 116 5.91 -0.39 -17.42
N LYS A 117 5.28 0.64 -17.98
CA LYS A 117 5.80 1.35 -19.17
C LYS A 117 7.08 2.13 -18.85
N LEU A 118 7.15 2.78 -17.67
CA LEU A 118 8.34 3.49 -17.21
C LEU A 118 9.54 2.56 -17.09
N LEU A 119 9.37 1.42 -16.42
CA LEU A 119 10.44 0.44 -16.24
C LEU A 119 10.93 -0.11 -17.59
N ARG A 120 10.03 -0.42 -18.53
CA ARG A 120 10.42 -0.90 -19.87
C ARG A 120 11.18 0.14 -20.70
N LYS A 121 10.86 1.43 -20.53
CA LYS A 121 11.51 2.52 -21.26
C LYS A 121 12.91 2.82 -20.71
N ASN A 122 13.08 2.72 -19.39
CA ASN A 122 14.29 3.19 -18.72
C ASN A 122 15.29 2.06 -18.37
N MET A 123 14.85 0.81 -18.21
CA MET A 123 15.76 -0.31 -17.93
C MET A 123 16.13 -1.08 -19.18
N ARG A 124 17.43 -1.11 -19.49
CA ARG A 124 17.99 -1.92 -20.59
C ARG A 124 17.73 -3.41 -20.36
N GLY A 125 17.25 -4.10 -21.39
CA GLY A 125 16.90 -5.54 -21.31
C GLY A 125 15.44 -5.84 -20.97
N LEU A 126 14.63 -4.82 -20.65
CA LEU A 126 13.17 -4.94 -20.49
C LEU A 126 12.39 -4.48 -21.74
N SER A 127 13.02 -3.72 -22.63
CA SER A 127 12.41 -3.01 -23.76
C SER A 127 11.84 -3.91 -24.88
N ASN A 128 12.30 -5.15 -25.00
CA ASN A 128 11.83 -6.14 -25.99
C ASN A 128 11.06 -7.33 -25.37
N GLY A 129 10.74 -7.27 -24.06
CA GLY A 129 10.21 -8.42 -23.31
C GLY A 129 8.68 -8.48 -23.20
N LYS A 130 8.07 -9.59 -23.66
CA LYS A 130 6.70 -10.04 -23.32
C LYS A 130 6.58 -10.57 -21.87
N SER A 131 7.64 -10.49 -21.06
CA SER A 131 7.91 -11.42 -19.96
C SER A 131 7.31 -11.04 -18.60
N PHE A 132 7.16 -9.75 -18.27
CA PHE A 132 6.50 -9.36 -17.03
C PHE A 132 5.14 -8.71 -17.31
N SER A 133 4.11 -9.30 -16.71
CA SER A 133 2.72 -8.87 -16.77
C SER A 133 2.17 -8.74 -15.37
N TYR A 134 1.14 -7.92 -15.22
CA TYR A 134 0.43 -7.77 -13.95
C TYR A 134 -0.08 -9.13 -13.42
N ASN A 135 -0.56 -10.01 -14.32
CA ASN A 135 -1.02 -11.35 -13.94
C ASN A 135 0.11 -12.23 -13.40
N ASN A 136 1.30 -12.18 -14.02
CA ASN A 136 2.46 -12.95 -13.55
C ASN A 136 2.95 -12.43 -12.19
N MET A 137 3.01 -11.10 -12.05
CA MET A 137 3.32 -10.44 -10.77
C MET A 137 2.35 -10.86 -9.67
N LYS A 138 1.03 -10.88 -9.94
CA LYS A 138 0.03 -11.34 -8.98
C LYS A 138 0.14 -12.81 -8.63
N LYS A 139 0.49 -13.66 -9.59
CA LYS A 139 0.76 -15.07 -9.32
C LYS A 139 1.94 -15.23 -8.35
N ILE A 140 3.05 -14.54 -8.61
CA ILE A 140 4.23 -14.53 -7.74
C ILE A 140 3.89 -13.96 -6.36
N GLN A 141 3.10 -12.89 -6.28
CA GLN A 141 2.65 -12.35 -4.99
C GLN A 141 1.90 -13.40 -4.17
N ILE A 142 1.00 -14.15 -4.80
CA ILE A 142 0.25 -15.23 -4.13
C ILE A 142 1.21 -16.34 -3.68
N GLU A 143 2.14 -16.76 -4.54
CA GLU A 143 3.14 -17.79 -4.21
C GLU A 143 4.00 -17.36 -3.01
N LEU A 144 4.52 -16.14 -2.99
CA LEU A 144 5.34 -15.60 -1.88
C LEU A 144 4.55 -15.48 -0.56
N ILE A 145 3.25 -15.21 -0.64
CA ILE A 145 2.36 -15.19 0.54
C ILE A 145 2.10 -16.61 1.05
N GLN A 146 1.88 -17.56 0.14
CA GLN A 146 1.58 -18.95 0.48
C GLN A 146 2.80 -19.67 1.07
N SER A 147 4.01 -19.31 0.63
CA SER A 147 5.27 -19.81 1.18
C SER A 147 5.70 -19.07 2.46
N GLU A 148 4.87 -18.16 2.98
CA GLU A 148 5.17 -17.32 4.16
C GLU A 148 6.43 -16.45 4.00
N SER A 149 6.95 -16.31 2.78
CA SER A 149 8.12 -15.49 2.48
C SER A 149 7.83 -13.99 2.58
N ILE A 150 6.57 -13.60 2.34
CA ILE A 150 6.07 -12.26 2.66
C ILE A 150 4.71 -12.36 3.35
N THR A 151 4.48 -11.50 4.34
CA THR A 151 3.19 -11.43 5.02
C THR A 151 2.15 -10.77 4.12
N LYS A 152 0.98 -11.40 3.95
CA LYS A 152 -0.16 -10.79 3.26
C LYS A 152 -0.59 -9.54 4.02
N ILE A 153 -0.39 -8.37 3.41
CA ILE A 153 -0.91 -7.14 3.96
C ILE A 153 -2.40 -7.10 3.65
N ARG A 154 -3.21 -7.50 4.64
CA ARG A 154 -4.65 -7.30 4.57
C ARG A 154 -4.91 -5.79 4.65
N LYS A 155 -5.91 -5.35 3.89
CA LYS A 155 -6.51 -4.01 3.92
C LYS A 155 -6.98 -3.51 5.31
N ILE A 156 -6.79 -4.31 6.36
CA ILE A 156 -7.10 -3.99 7.75
C ILE A 156 -6.37 -2.73 8.22
N GLY A 157 -5.10 -2.53 7.82
CA GLY A 157 -4.29 -1.40 8.28
C GLY A 157 -4.88 -0.03 7.90
N TYR A 158 -5.45 0.12 6.71
CA TYR A 158 -6.11 1.35 6.32
C TYR A 158 -7.46 1.53 6.99
N THR A 159 -8.26 0.47 7.17
CA THR A 159 -9.53 0.63 7.90
C THR A 159 -9.27 1.09 9.33
N LEU A 160 -8.21 0.60 9.98
CA LEU A 160 -7.77 1.11 11.28
C LEU A 160 -7.29 2.56 11.18
N LYS A 161 -6.35 2.88 10.29
CA LYS A 161 -5.88 4.27 10.08
C LYS A 161 -7.00 5.24 9.71
N LEU A 162 -7.98 4.78 8.94
CA LEU A 162 -9.16 5.54 8.53
C LEU A 162 -10.08 5.80 9.71
N LYS A 163 -10.27 4.81 10.59
CA LYS A 163 -10.98 5.02 11.87
C LYS A 163 -10.27 6.04 12.74
N ASP A 164 -8.96 5.87 12.93
CA ASP A 164 -8.18 6.76 13.79
C ASP A 164 -8.20 8.19 13.25
N SER A 165 -7.96 8.38 11.95
CA SER A 165 -8.02 9.69 11.28
C SER A 165 -9.41 10.30 11.35
N TYR A 166 -10.47 9.51 11.14
CA TYR A 166 -11.86 9.95 11.26
C TYR A 166 -12.18 10.44 12.68
N CYS A 167 -11.88 9.64 13.70
CA CYS A 167 -12.10 10.00 15.10
C CYS A 167 -11.29 11.25 15.50
N GLN A 168 -10.05 11.37 15.02
CA GLN A 168 -9.21 12.55 15.25
C GLN A 168 -9.81 13.81 14.64
N ILE A 169 -10.27 13.76 13.39
CA ILE A 169 -10.88 14.93 12.73
C ILE A 169 -12.15 15.35 13.47
N ILE A 170 -13.03 14.41 13.83
CA ILE A 170 -14.24 14.71 14.59
C ILE A 170 -13.93 15.28 15.97
N SER A 171 -12.96 14.70 16.69
CA SER A 171 -12.51 15.22 17.99
C SER A 171 -11.99 16.65 17.88
N ASN A 172 -11.19 16.94 16.84
CA ASN A 172 -10.70 18.29 16.58
C ASN A 172 -11.83 19.25 16.23
N MET A 173 -12.81 18.83 15.41
CA MET A 173 -14.01 19.61 15.11
C MET A 173 -14.81 19.95 16.39
N MET A 174 -14.93 19.01 17.33
CA MET A 174 -15.59 19.27 18.62
C MET A 174 -14.83 20.27 19.47
N SER A 175 -13.49 20.24 19.44
CA SER A 175 -12.66 21.22 20.15
C SER A 175 -12.77 22.62 19.55
N VAL A 176 -12.82 22.74 18.22
CA VAL A 176 -12.94 24.02 17.51
C VAL A 176 -14.36 24.58 17.56
N TYR A 177 -15.37 23.70 17.48
CA TYR A 177 -16.79 24.07 17.48
C TYR A 177 -17.55 23.39 18.64
N PRO A 178 -17.28 23.75 19.90
CA PRO A 178 -17.89 23.11 21.07
C PRO A 178 -19.42 23.24 21.09
N GLN A 179 -19.98 24.27 20.44
CA GLN A 179 -21.42 24.45 20.26
C GLN A 179 -22.10 23.34 19.45
N TYR A 180 -21.34 22.56 18.67
CA TYR A 180 -21.84 21.46 17.85
C TYR A 180 -21.48 20.08 18.41
N LYS A 181 -20.96 20.00 19.63
CA LYS A 181 -20.44 18.77 20.23
C LYS A 181 -21.43 17.61 20.15
N ASN A 182 -22.69 17.83 20.48
CA ASN A 182 -23.71 16.77 20.49
C ASN A 182 -23.93 16.19 19.08
N GLN A 183 -24.11 17.05 18.07
CA GLN A 183 -24.27 16.61 16.67
C GLN A 183 -23.02 15.94 16.13
N LEU A 184 -21.83 16.44 16.48
CA LEU A 184 -20.56 15.84 16.08
C LEU A 184 -20.35 14.47 16.74
N SER A 185 -20.85 14.25 17.96
CA SER A 185 -20.79 12.95 18.63
C SER A 185 -21.72 11.94 17.96
N GLU A 186 -22.90 12.37 17.52
CA GLU A 186 -23.80 11.52 16.72
C GLU A 186 -23.18 11.17 15.36
N ILE A 187 -22.53 12.13 14.71
CA ILE A 187 -21.75 11.88 13.49
C ILE A 187 -20.67 10.84 13.78
N GLU A 188 -19.88 11.02 14.85
CA GLU A 188 -18.80 10.11 15.23
C GLU A 188 -19.27 8.65 15.22
N VAL A 189 -20.37 8.36 15.93
CA VAL A 189 -20.96 7.02 16.01
C VAL A 189 -21.42 6.53 14.63
N ALA A 190 -22.19 7.35 13.90
CA ALA A 190 -22.76 6.94 12.61
C ALA A 190 -21.68 6.70 11.54
N GLY A 191 -20.65 7.53 11.49
CA GLY A 191 -19.56 7.36 10.55
C GLY A 191 -18.63 6.21 10.92
N TYR A 192 -18.48 5.89 12.21
CA TYR A 192 -17.66 4.75 12.64
C TYR A 192 -18.13 3.43 12.02
N ASP A 193 -19.45 3.23 11.94
CA ASP A 193 -20.05 2.08 11.26
C ASP A 193 -19.83 2.13 9.74
N LEU A 194 -19.91 3.33 9.15
CA LEU A 194 -19.71 3.52 7.71
C LEU A 194 -18.27 3.31 7.26
N ILE A 195 -17.26 3.42 8.15
CA ILE A 195 -15.84 3.20 7.85
C ILE A 195 -15.51 1.73 7.49
N HIS A 196 -16.42 0.81 7.81
CA HIS A 196 -16.32 -0.58 7.34
C HIS A 196 -16.96 -0.81 5.98
N SER A 197 -17.65 0.18 5.42
CA SER A 197 -18.35 0.04 4.15
C SER A 197 -17.40 -0.13 2.98
N ARG A 198 -17.73 -1.07 2.09
CA ARG A 198 -17.04 -1.23 0.80
C ARG A 198 -17.22 0.00 -0.12
N ALA A 199 -18.15 0.89 0.20
CA ALA A 199 -18.45 2.09 -0.59
C ALA A 199 -17.42 3.21 -0.42
N ILE A 200 -16.58 3.16 0.63
CA ILE A 200 -15.61 4.21 0.94
C ILE A 200 -14.69 4.43 -0.26
N PRO A 201 -14.50 5.69 -0.69
CA PRO A 201 -13.59 5.99 -1.76
C PRO A 201 -12.18 5.59 -1.35
N LYS A 202 -11.46 4.90 -2.25
CA LYS A 202 -10.08 4.48 -2.01
C LYS A 202 -9.14 5.63 -2.34
N LEU A 203 -9.06 6.59 -1.43
CA LEU A 203 -8.17 7.76 -1.50
C LEU A 203 -7.18 7.70 -0.33
N GLU A 204 -6.27 8.67 -0.28
CA GLU A 204 -5.46 8.94 0.92
C GLU A 204 -6.37 9.03 2.17
N VAL A 205 -5.87 8.49 3.29
CA VAL A 205 -6.66 8.18 4.49
C VAL A 205 -7.45 9.39 4.99
N THR A 206 -6.80 10.55 5.09
CA THR A 206 -7.41 11.82 5.55
C THR A 206 -8.57 12.22 4.64
N LYS A 207 -8.38 12.15 3.32
CA LYS A 207 -9.41 12.51 2.33
C LYS A 207 -10.60 11.58 2.41
N SER A 208 -10.35 10.30 2.60
CA SER A 208 -11.40 9.30 2.76
C SER A 208 -12.19 9.52 4.05
N ALA A 209 -11.53 9.87 5.16
CA ALA A 209 -12.17 10.22 6.43
C ALA A 209 -13.06 11.45 6.26
N VAL A 210 -12.53 12.49 5.62
CA VAL A 210 -13.28 13.71 5.32
C VAL A 210 -14.52 13.42 4.47
N VAL A 211 -14.42 12.58 3.44
CA VAL A 211 -15.59 12.23 2.60
C VAL A 211 -16.70 11.58 3.44
N VAL A 212 -16.35 10.74 4.43
CA VAL A 212 -17.33 10.16 5.36
C VAL A 212 -17.98 11.25 6.20
N ILE A 213 -17.20 12.11 6.86
CA ILE A 213 -17.70 13.21 7.71
C ILE A 213 -18.59 14.16 6.92
N ALA A 214 -18.08 14.65 5.78
CA ALA A 214 -18.75 15.58 4.90
C ALA A 214 -20.06 15.01 4.33
N SER A 215 -20.15 13.69 4.15
CA SER A 215 -21.39 13.04 3.70
C SER A 215 -22.49 13.06 4.76
N LEU A 216 -22.13 13.13 6.04
CA LEU A 216 -23.04 13.13 7.18
C LEU A 216 -23.46 14.55 7.60
N LEU A 217 -22.68 15.59 7.29
CA LEU A 217 -23.03 16.97 7.63
C LEU A 217 -24.47 17.38 7.23
N PRO A 218 -24.97 17.07 6.01
CA PRO A 218 -26.33 17.46 5.63
C PRO A 218 -27.43 16.74 6.41
N VAL A 219 -27.10 15.62 7.07
CA VAL A 219 -28.05 14.80 7.85
C VAL A 219 -28.21 15.38 9.25
N TYR A 220 -27.12 15.78 9.89
CA TYR A 220 -27.10 16.20 11.30
C TYR A 220 -27.18 17.73 11.49
N PHE A 221 -26.76 18.51 10.49
CA PHE A 221 -26.86 19.97 10.52
C PHE A 221 -27.92 20.43 9.54
N LYS A 222 -28.91 21.21 10.00
CA LYS A 222 -29.99 21.71 9.15
C LYS A 222 -29.76 23.15 8.68
N LYS A 223 -29.15 24.00 9.50
CA LYS A 223 -28.95 25.41 9.16
C LYS A 223 -27.80 25.60 8.17
N LYS A 224 -27.97 26.52 7.23
CA LYS A 224 -26.98 26.83 6.17
C LYS A 224 -25.65 27.31 6.76
N GLU A 225 -25.70 28.19 7.75
CA GLU A 225 -24.51 28.75 8.40
C GLU A 225 -23.67 27.68 9.11
N GLU A 226 -24.34 26.74 9.80
CA GLU A 226 -23.68 25.61 10.48
C GLU A 226 -22.93 24.73 9.47
N LYS A 227 -23.60 24.39 8.35
CA LYS A 227 -22.98 23.62 7.26
C LYS A 227 -21.78 24.35 6.65
N GLN A 228 -21.90 25.65 6.40
CA GLN A 228 -20.83 26.46 5.81
C GLN A 228 -19.59 26.53 6.70
N ASN A 229 -19.77 26.70 8.02
CA ASN A 229 -18.65 26.75 8.96
C ASN A 229 -17.88 25.43 9.01
N LEU A 230 -18.60 24.30 9.10
CA LEU A 230 -17.98 22.98 9.13
C LEU A 230 -17.35 22.61 7.78
N TRP A 231 -17.91 23.12 6.69
CA TRP A 231 -17.37 22.91 5.36
C TRP A 231 -16.03 23.63 5.16
N LYS A 232 -15.91 24.88 5.60
CA LYS A 232 -14.63 25.61 5.57
C LYS A 232 -13.53 24.87 6.33
N TYR A 233 -13.85 24.37 7.54
CA TYR A 233 -12.90 23.56 8.32
C TYR A 233 -12.46 22.31 7.56
N ILE A 234 -13.39 21.65 6.88
CA ILE A 234 -13.08 20.47 6.07
C ILE A 234 -12.15 20.83 4.89
N GLU A 235 -12.40 21.93 4.19
CA GLU A 235 -11.56 22.38 3.07
C GLU A 235 -10.12 22.65 3.51
N GLU A 236 -9.93 23.27 4.68
CA GLU A 236 -8.61 23.53 5.28
C GLU A 236 -7.81 22.23 5.57
N ILE A 237 -8.49 21.10 5.79
CA ILE A 237 -7.82 19.81 6.07
C ILE A 237 -7.30 19.15 4.79
N VAL A 238 -8.07 19.20 3.69
CA VAL A 238 -7.80 18.35 2.51
C VAL A 238 -6.98 19.04 1.43
N ASP A 239 -6.85 20.37 1.50
CA ASP A 239 -6.26 21.21 0.45
C ASP A 239 -6.78 20.81 -0.95
N GLU A 240 -8.10 20.66 -1.07
CA GLU A 240 -8.77 20.29 -2.31
C GLU A 240 -9.90 21.27 -2.65
N ASP A 241 -10.07 21.49 -3.95
CA ASP A 241 -11.18 22.28 -4.50
C ASP A 241 -12.55 21.69 -4.11
N GLU A 242 -13.46 22.57 -3.68
CA GLU A 242 -14.79 22.26 -3.16
C GLU A 242 -15.58 21.32 -4.10
N ASP A 243 -15.53 21.60 -5.40
CA ASP A 243 -16.26 20.86 -6.42
C ASP A 243 -15.71 19.44 -6.62
N GLN A 244 -14.42 19.22 -6.36
CA GLN A 244 -13.84 17.88 -6.40
C GLN A 244 -14.32 17.06 -5.20
N LEU A 245 -14.35 17.67 -4.02
CA LEU A 245 -14.79 17.01 -2.80
C LEU A 245 -16.28 16.67 -2.85
N LYS A 246 -17.13 17.60 -3.31
CA LYS A 246 -18.57 17.37 -3.54
C LYS A 246 -18.83 16.19 -4.47
N ARG A 247 -18.07 16.08 -5.57
CA ARG A 247 -18.17 14.93 -6.51
C ARG A 247 -17.82 13.60 -5.84
N LYS A 248 -16.79 13.58 -4.98
CA LYS A 248 -16.40 12.38 -4.22
C LYS A 248 -17.49 11.97 -3.23
N ILE A 249 -18.05 12.92 -2.49
CA ILE A 249 -19.15 12.69 -1.54
C ILE A 249 -20.40 12.18 -2.25
N TYR A 250 -20.76 12.78 -3.40
CA TYR A 250 -21.90 12.32 -4.19
C TYR A 250 -21.74 10.86 -4.61
N ARG A 251 -20.56 10.48 -5.13
CA ARG A 251 -20.26 9.09 -5.51
C ARG A 251 -20.34 8.16 -4.29
N PHE A 252 -19.79 8.56 -3.16
CA PHE A 252 -19.86 7.79 -1.91
C PHE A 252 -21.31 7.54 -1.48
N ARG A 253 -22.13 8.59 -1.37
CA ARG A 253 -23.55 8.48 -1.01
C ARG A 253 -24.34 7.62 -2.01
N SER A 254 -24.07 7.77 -3.31
CA SER A 254 -24.67 6.94 -4.35
C SER A 254 -24.32 5.46 -4.19
N ASN A 255 -23.05 5.15 -3.89
CA ASN A 255 -22.60 3.77 -3.67
C ASN A 255 -23.18 3.17 -2.38
N LEU A 256 -23.29 3.97 -1.30
CA LEU A 256 -23.94 3.53 -0.07
C LEU A 256 -25.41 3.17 -0.29
N ARG A 257 -26.16 3.99 -1.04
CA ARG A 257 -27.56 3.71 -1.39
C ARG A 257 -27.72 2.40 -2.16
N LYS A 258 -26.77 2.05 -3.03
CA LYS A 258 -26.79 0.82 -3.83
C LYS A 258 -26.46 -0.47 -3.05
N MET A 259 -25.92 -0.36 -1.84
CA MET A 259 -25.54 -1.52 -1.03
C MET A 259 -26.64 -2.02 -0.07
N GLU A 260 -27.73 -1.25 0.12
CA GLU A 260 -28.97 -1.48 0.89
C GLU A 260 -28.89 -2.01 2.34
N ASN A 261 -29.13 -1.06 3.28
CA ASN A 261 -29.97 -1.03 4.51
C ASN A 261 -29.50 0.14 5.41
N VAL A 262 -28.99 1.21 4.81
CA VAL A 262 -28.56 2.41 5.52
C VAL A 262 -29.63 3.48 5.30
N ASP A 263 -30.64 3.47 6.17
CA ASP A 263 -31.76 4.43 6.16
C ASP A 263 -31.31 5.89 6.38
N LEU A 264 -30.02 6.12 6.69
CA LEU A 264 -29.45 7.45 6.88
C LEU A 264 -29.61 8.39 5.68
N PHE A 265 -29.79 7.86 4.46
CA PHE A 265 -29.86 8.67 3.23
C PHE A 265 -31.15 8.47 2.42
N SER A 266 -32.19 7.86 3.00
CA SER A 266 -33.45 7.54 2.32
C SER A 266 -34.40 8.74 2.14
N TYR A 267 -34.03 9.95 2.58
CA TYR A 267 -34.84 11.15 2.36
C TYR A 267 -34.53 11.89 1.04
N LYS A 268 -35.64 12.32 0.43
CA LYS A 268 -35.81 12.96 -0.89
C LYS A 268 -34.85 14.12 -1.14
N ASN A 269 -34.53 14.29 -2.42
CA ASN A 269 -33.85 15.46 -2.97
C ASN A 269 -34.55 16.74 -2.52
N GLU A 270 -33.87 17.54 -1.70
CA GLU A 270 -34.07 18.98 -1.68
C GLU A 270 -32.68 19.61 -1.86
N LEU A 271 -32.50 20.15 -3.07
CA LEU A 271 -31.46 21.10 -3.44
C LEU A 271 -31.68 22.42 -2.70
#